data_AF-A0A5B9FVV9-F1
#
_entry.id   AF-A0A5B9FVV9-F1
#
_cell.length_a   1.000
_cell.length_b   1.000
_cell.length_c   1.000
_cell.angle_alpha   90.00
_cell.angle_beta   90.00
_cell.angle_gamma   90.00
#
_symmetry.space_group_name_H-M   'P 1'
#
loop_
_entity.id
_entity.type
_entity.pdbx_description
1 polymer ?
#
loop_
_entity_poly.entity_id
_entity_poly.type
_entity_poly.pdbx_seq_one_letter_code
_entity_poly.pdbx_strand_id
1 'polypeptide(L)'
;MTANYIYNPEKRHLILTTPSGKPVLSIAGAIAQRMYDRINQQKRQPMEMNADQLERKIAKLNEWLLANPEGTHDYRLNKQSRDYHVNKLMDLENSGLRKIKV
;
A
#
# COMPACT_ATOMS: atom_id res chain seq x y z
N MET A 1 3.40 -2.39 18.53
CA MET A 1 4.85 -2.20 18.78
C MET A 1 5.28 -0.95 18.03
N THR A 2 5.71 0.09 18.73
CA THR A 2 6.22 1.32 18.10
C THR A 2 7.66 1.04 17.69
N ALA A 3 7.92 0.92 16.39
CA ALA A 3 9.29 0.78 15.89
C ALA A 3 10.04 2.08 16.16
N ASN A 4 11.16 2.01 16.89
CA ASN A 4 12.06 3.14 17.07
C ASN A 4 13.01 3.17 15.86
N TYR A 5 13.08 4.30 15.17
CA TYR A 5 13.91 4.43 13.98
C TYR A 5 14.38 5.87 13.77
N ILE A 6 15.47 6.01 13.04
CA ILE A 6 16.02 7.28 12.55
C ILE A 6 16.04 7.20 11.04
N TYR A 7 15.42 8.17 10.36
CA TYR A 7 15.42 8.23 8.90
C TYR A 7 16.08 9.52 8.41
N ASN A 8 17.10 9.38 7.57
CA ASN A 8 17.72 10.47 6.84
C ASN A 8 17.19 10.47 5.38
N PRO A 9 16.35 11.44 5.01
CA PRO A 9 15.74 11.48 3.68
C PRO A 9 16.75 11.82 2.57
N GLU A 10 17.74 12.67 2.85
CA GLU A 10 18.74 13.10 1.86
C GLU A 10 19.64 11.94 1.43
N LYS A 11 20.05 11.11 2.39
CA LYS A 11 20.89 9.94 2.15
C LYS A 11 20.09 8.67 1.86
N ARG A 12 18.75 8.75 1.89
CA ARG A 12 17.82 7.61 1.85
C ARG A 12 18.31 6.49 2.77
N HIS A 13 18.46 6.81 4.04
CA HIS A 13 19.09 5.93 5.02
C HIS A 13 18.19 5.77 6.25
N LEU A 14 17.87 4.53 6.59
CA LEU A 14 16.99 4.16 7.70
C LEU A 14 17.77 3.32 8.70
N ILE A 15 17.76 3.73 9.96
CA ILE A 15 18.36 3.00 11.07
C ILE A 15 17.24 2.60 12.03
N LEU A 16 17.05 1.30 12.24
CA LEU A 16 16.15 0.78 13.27
C LEU A 16 16.93 0.70 14.59
N THR A 17 16.32 1.21 15.65
CA THR A 17 16.91 1.27 16.99
C THR A 17 16.09 0.49 18.01
N THR A 18 16.77 0.00 19.04
CA THR A 18 16.11 -0.46 20.26
C THR A 18 15.44 0.72 20.98
N PRO A 19 14.52 0.48 21.93
CA PRO A 19 13.97 1.54 22.79
C PRO A 19 15.04 2.33 23.56
N SER A 20 16.20 1.73 23.82
CA SER A 20 17.34 2.39 24.47
C SER A 20 18.26 3.13 23.48
N GLY A 21 17.87 3.26 22.20
CA GLY A 21 18.60 4.03 21.20
C GLY A 21 19.75 3.29 20.51
N LYS A 22 20.06 2.04 20.88
CA LYS A 22 21.11 1.25 20.22
C LYS A 22 20.69 0.83 18.81
N PRO A 23 21.54 1.00 17.78
CA PRO A 23 21.23 0.58 16.41
C PRO A 23 21.17 -0.94 16.30
N VAL A 24 20.14 -1.45 15.64
CA VAL A 24 19.91 -2.89 15.41
C VAL A 24 20.11 -3.22 13.93
N LEU A 25 19.59 -2.38 13.04
CA LEU A 25 19.65 -2.60 11.60
C LEU A 25 19.78 -1.27 10.86
N SER A 26 20.55 -1.27 9.78
CA SER A 26 20.83 -0.11 8.94
C SER A 26 20.54 -0.47 7.49
N ILE A 27 19.72 0.33 6.81
CA ILE A 27 19.24 0.08 5.44
C ILE A 27 19.39 1.37 4.64
N ALA A 28 20.01 1.29 3.46
CA ALA A 28 20.25 2.43 2.58
C ALA A 28 19.55 2.30 1.22
N GLY A 29 19.46 3.41 0.50
CA GLY A 29 18.94 3.48 -0.86
C GLY A 29 17.43 3.41 -0.95
N ALA A 30 16.90 3.02 -2.11
CA ALA A 30 15.45 3.00 -2.37
C ALA A 30 14.67 2.09 -1.41
N ILE A 31 15.31 1.05 -0.87
CA ILE A 31 14.70 0.14 0.10
C ILE A 31 14.44 0.85 1.44
N ALA A 32 15.33 1.76 1.85
CA ALA A 32 15.17 2.53 3.09
C ALA A 32 13.93 3.43 3.06
N GLN A 33 13.72 4.12 1.93
CA GLN A 33 12.55 4.96 1.71
C GLN A 33 11.26 4.12 1.73
N ARG A 34 11.24 2.99 1.01
CA ARG A 34 10.09 2.08 1.00
C ARG A 34 9.75 1.53 2.39
N MET A 35 10.76 1.18 3.19
CA MET A 35 10.54 0.74 4.57
C MET A 35 10.03 1.87 5.46
N TYR A 36 10.59 3.07 5.36
CA TYR A 36 10.11 4.25 6.08
C TYR A 36 8.65 4.57 5.73
N ASP A 37 8.30 4.54 4.44
CA ASP A 37 6.94 4.77 3.97
C ASP A 37 5.99 3.71 4.53
N ARG A 38 6.38 2.44 4.53
CA ARG A 38 5.57 1.35 5.11
C ARG A 38 5.35 1.50 6.61
N ILE A 39 6.39 1.84 7.38
CA ILE A 39 6.30 2.07 8.84
C ILE A 39 5.34 3.22 9.13
N ASN A 40 5.35 4.29 8.32
CA ASN A 40 4.43 5.42 8.48
C ASN A 40 3.04 5.17 7.89
N GLN A 41 2.90 4.34 6.86
CA GLN A 41 1.61 3.91 6.31
C GLN A 41 0.83 3.04 7.30
N GLN A 42 1.50 2.23 8.13
CA GLN A 42 0.86 1.51 9.24
C GLN A 42 0.16 2.42 10.25
N LYS A 43 0.44 3.74 10.26
CA LYS A 43 -0.28 4.72 11.07
C LYS A 43 -1.59 5.19 10.44
N ARG A 44 -1.85 4.91 9.16
CA ARG A 44 -3.16 5.13 8.55
C ARG A 44 -4.02 3.93 8.92
N GLN A 45 -4.96 4.16 9.84
CA GLN A 45 -5.99 3.15 10.09
C GLN A 45 -6.72 2.87 8.76
N PRO A 46 -7.00 1.60 8.43
CA PRO A 46 -7.85 1.29 7.30
C PRO A 46 -9.18 2.01 7.53
N MET A 47 -9.51 2.92 6.60
CA MET A 47 -10.79 3.60 6.65
C MET A 47 -11.86 2.56 6.34
N GLU A 48 -12.71 2.26 7.32
CA GLU A 48 -13.90 1.45 7.06
C GLU A 48 -14.77 2.22 6.07
N MET A 49 -15.06 1.60 4.93
CA MET A 49 -15.93 2.15 3.90
C MET A 49 -17.11 1.21 3.72
N ASN A 50 -18.30 1.77 3.55
CA ASN A 50 -19.46 0.98 3.13
C ASN A 50 -19.44 0.72 1.62
N ALA A 51 -20.30 -0.20 1.16
CA ALA A 51 -20.36 -0.62 -0.25
C ALA A 51 -20.55 0.58 -1.20
N ASP A 52 -21.50 1.47 -0.90
CA ASP A 52 -21.80 2.65 -1.72
C ASP A 52 -20.60 3.59 -1.85
N GLN A 53 -19.84 3.79 -0.78
CA GLN A 53 -18.63 4.62 -0.80
C GLN A 53 -17.52 3.97 -1.65
N LEU A 54 -17.43 2.64 -1.63
CA LEU A 54 -16.49 1.89 -2.46
C LEU A 54 -16.88 1.98 -3.94
N GLU A 55 -18.14 1.75 -4.27
CA GLU A 55 -18.67 1.86 -5.64
C GLU A 55 -18.44 3.26 -6.22
N ARG A 56 -18.73 4.32 -5.47
CA ARG A 56 -18.48 5.70 -5.91
C ARG A 56 -17.00 5.98 -6.15
N LYS A 57 -16.09 5.44 -5.33
CA LYS A 57 -14.65 5.58 -5.54
C LYS A 57 -14.18 4.83 -6.78
N ILE A 58 -14.69 3.62 -7.00
CA ILE A 58 -14.39 2.83 -8.19
C ILE A 58 -14.89 3.55 -9.46
N ALA A 59 -16.11 4.09 -9.44
CA ALA A 59 -16.67 4.84 -10.56
C ALA A 59 -15.80 6.06 -10.91
N LYS A 60 -15.44 6.88 -9.92
CA LYS A 60 -14.56 8.04 -10.13
C LYS A 60 -13.17 7.66 -10.65
N LEU A 61 -12.62 6.55 -10.17
CA LEU A 61 -11.34 6.03 -10.64
C LEU A 61 -11.45 5.61 -12.12
N ASN A 62 -12.52 4.88 -12.47
CA ASN A 62 -12.76 4.46 -13.86
C ASN A 62 -12.94 5.65 -14.79
N GLU A 63 -13.71 6.68 -14.39
CA GLU A 63 -13.85 7.92 -15.14
C GLU A 63 -12.50 8.61 -15.36
N TRP A 64 -11.69 8.72 -14.31
CA TRP A 64 -10.37 9.33 -14.40
C TRP A 64 -9.43 8.56 -15.34
N LEU A 65 -9.46 7.21 -15.28
CA LEU A 65 -8.66 6.35 -16.15
C LEU A 65 -9.06 6.48 -17.62
N LEU A 66 -10.36 6.57 -17.90
CA LEU A 66 -10.87 6.79 -19.25
C LEU A 66 -10.48 8.17 -19.81
N ALA A 67 -10.47 9.19 -18.96
CA ALA A 67 -10.11 10.56 -19.34
C ALA A 67 -8.59 10.79 -19.50
N ASN A 68 -7.73 9.91 -18.97
CA ASN A 68 -6.27 10.12 -18.93
C ASN A 68 -5.47 8.96 -19.54
N PRO A 69 -5.72 8.56 -20.79
CA PRO A 69 -5.17 7.34 -21.39
C PRO A 69 -3.63 7.28 -21.41
N GLU A 70 -2.96 8.42 -21.57
CA GLU A 70 -1.48 8.53 -21.63
C GLU A 70 -0.81 8.11 -20.31
N GLY A 71 -1.44 8.38 -19.16
CA GLY A 71 -0.94 8.02 -17.82
C GLY A 71 -1.34 6.61 -17.37
N THR A 72 -2.09 5.88 -18.19
CA THR A 72 -2.64 4.55 -17.85
C THR A 72 -1.84 3.39 -18.42
N HIS A 73 -0.64 3.62 -18.95
CA HIS A 73 0.18 2.57 -19.56
C HIS A 73 0.34 1.34 -18.65
N ASP A 74 0.71 1.56 -17.39
CA ASP A 74 0.87 0.49 -16.40
C ASP A 74 -0.46 -0.16 -16.01
N TYR A 75 -1.55 0.62 -15.98
CA TYR A 75 -2.90 0.11 -15.73
C TYR A 75 -3.39 -0.80 -16.88
N ARG A 76 -3.05 -0.44 -18.12
CA ARG A 76 -3.37 -1.21 -19.32
C ARG A 76 -2.51 -2.48 -19.41
N LEU A 77 -1.22 -2.39 -19.12
CA LEU A 77 -0.30 -3.53 -19.15
C LEU A 77 -0.60 -4.56 -18.07
N ASN A 78 -0.99 -4.12 -16.87
CA ASN A 78 -1.25 -5.03 -15.74
C ASN A 78 -2.70 -5.52 -15.68
N LYS A 79 -3.45 -5.45 -16.80
CA LYS A 79 -4.84 -5.90 -16.90
C LYS A 79 -5.04 -7.31 -16.33
N GLN A 80 -4.17 -8.25 -16.70
CA GLN A 80 -4.28 -9.64 -16.27
C GLN A 80 -4.06 -9.81 -14.75
N SER A 81 -3.10 -9.09 -14.18
CA SER A 81 -2.85 -9.10 -12.73
C SER A 81 -4.01 -8.48 -11.95
N ARG A 82 -4.56 -7.37 -12.46
CA ARG A 82 -5.75 -6.73 -11.88
C ARG A 82 -6.95 -7.65 -11.91
N ASP A 83 -7.24 -8.25 -13.06
CA ASP A 83 -8.38 -9.14 -13.23
C ASP A 83 -8.26 -10.36 -12.30
N TYR A 84 -7.03 -10.89 -12.12
CA TYR A 84 -6.74 -11.93 -11.12
C TYR A 84 -7.06 -11.47 -9.68
N HIS A 85 -6.61 -10.28 -9.28
CA HIS A 85 -6.86 -9.77 -7.92
C HIS A 85 -8.33 -9.45 -7.67
N VAL A 86 -9.06 -8.92 -8.66
CA VAL A 86 -10.50 -8.68 -8.57
C VAL A 86 -11.25 -10.00 -8.42
N ASN A 87 -10.93 -11.00 -9.25
CA ASN A 87 -11.54 -12.33 -9.13
C ASN A 87 -11.25 -12.96 -7.77
N LYS A 88 -10.02 -12.84 -7.26
CA LYS A 88 -9.69 -13.32 -5.92
C LYS A 88 -10.47 -12.61 -4.81
N LEU A 89 -10.71 -11.31 -4.93
CA LEU A 89 -11.55 -10.58 -3.97
C LEU A 89 -13.00 -11.07 -4.01
N MET A 90 -13.55 -11.31 -5.21
CA MET A 90 -14.90 -11.89 -5.35
C MET A 90 -14.98 -13.32 -4.80
N ASP A 91 -13.97 -14.17 -5.05
CA ASP A 91 -13.88 -15.52 -4.47
C ASP A 91 -13.87 -15.49 -2.93
N LEU A 92 -13.21 -14.48 -2.35
CA LEU A 92 -13.14 -14.31 -0.89
C LEU A 92 -14.45 -13.80 -0.30
N GLU A 93 -15.14 -12.92 -1.02
CA GLU A 93 -16.47 -12.44 -0.65
C GLU A 93 -17.50 -13.57 -0.73
N ASN A 94 -17.48 -14.35 -1.82
CA ASN A 94 -18.34 -15.52 -2.02
C ASN A 94 -18.08 -16.65 -1.00
N SER A 95 -16.84 -16.76 -0.50
CA SER A 95 -16.49 -17.74 0.53
C SER A 95 -16.76 -17.26 1.97
N GLY A 96 -17.27 -16.03 2.16
CA GLY A 96 -17.58 -15.47 3.48
C GLY A 96 -16.33 -15.17 4.34
N LEU A 97 -15.13 -15.21 3.74
CA LEU A 97 -13.87 -15.02 4.44
C LEU A 97 -13.57 -13.52 4.58
N ARG A 98 -14.03 -12.93 5.69
CA ARG A 98 -13.98 -11.48 5.96
C ARG A 98 -12.59 -10.85 6.07
N LYS A 99 -11.50 -11.64 6.17
CA LYS A 99 -10.12 -11.11 6.28
C LYS A 99 -9.10 -12.05 5.68
N ILE A 100 -8.38 -11.60 4.66
CA ILE A 100 -6.99 -12.03 4.44
C ILE A 100 -6.10 -11.06 5.20
N LYS A 101 -5.37 -11.59 6.18
CA LYS A 101 -4.27 -10.88 6.84
C LYS A 101 -3.04 -11.06 5.94
N VAL A 102 -2.66 -10.00 5.22
CA VAL A 102 -1.38 -9.92 4.50
C VAL A 102 -0.32 -9.35 5.43
#